data_AF-A0ABD1E2I7-F1
#
_entry.id   AF-A0ABD1E2I7-F1
#
_cell.length_a   1.000
_cell.length_b   1.000
_cell.length_c   1.000
_cell.angle_alpha   90.00
_cell.angle_beta   90.00
_cell.angle_gamma   90.00
#
_symmetry.space_group_name_H-M   'P 1'
#
loop_
_entity.id
_entity.type
_entity.pdbx_description
1 polymer ?
#
loop_
_entity_poly.entity_id
_entity_poly.type
_entity_poly.pdbx_seq_one_letter_code
_entity_poly.pdbx_strand_id
1 'polypeptide(L)' 'MFNHSDETFIIKKEDRIAQLICEKIMYPETKEVKKLSTTERGEKAFGSTDI' A
#
# COMPACT_ATOMS: atom_id res chain seq x y z
N MET A 1 -13.19 -1.88 7.78
CA MET A 1 -12.63 -2.90 8.71
C MET A 1 -12.99 -4.25 8.14
N PHE A 2 -12.00 -5.12 7.94
CA PHE A 2 -12.22 -6.49 7.52
C PHE A 2 -11.84 -7.40 8.70
N ASN A 3 -12.80 -8.21 9.15
CA ASN A 3 -12.51 -9.30 10.08
C ASN A 3 -12.25 -10.56 9.24
N HIS A 4 -11.05 -11.12 9.36
CA HIS A 4 -10.66 -12.34 8.64
C HIS A 4 -10.89 -13.63 9.48
N SER A 5 -11.53 -13.53 10.66
CA SER A 5 -11.97 -14.70 11.43
C SER A 5 -13.41 -15.10 11.09
N ASP A 6 -13.76 -16.35 11.41
CA ASP A 6 -15.13 -16.87 11.31
C ASP A 6 -16.03 -16.45 12.50
N GLU A 7 -15.47 -15.69 13.45
CA GLU A 7 -16.14 -15.28 14.68
C GLU A 7 -16.68 -13.86 14.59
N THR A 8 -17.79 -13.61 15.31
CA THR A 8 -18.38 -12.26 15.36
C THR A 8 -17.51 -11.31 16.18
N PHE A 9 -17.14 -10.16 15.60
CA PHE A 9 -16.44 -9.09 16.31
C PHE A 9 -17.40 -7.94 16.63
N ILE A 10 -17.64 -7.68 17.92
CA ILE A 10 -18.56 -6.63 18.39
C ILE A 10 -17.78 -5.36 18.71
N ILE A 11 -18.13 -4.27 18.03
CA ILE A 11 -17.59 -2.94 18.29
C ILE A 11 -18.60 -2.15 19.11
N LYS A 12 -18.15 -1.56 20.22
CA LYS A 12 -18.96 -0.68 21.05
C LYS A 12 -18.67 0.77 20.73
N LYS A 13 -19.59 1.64 21.15
CA LYS A 13 -19.35 3.08 21.12
C LYS A 13 -18.08 3.39 21.93
N GLU A 14 -17.23 4.27 21.41
CA GLU A 14 -15.91 4.67 21.95
C GLU A 14 -14.75 3.68 21.75
N ASP A 15 -14.98 2.53 21.11
CA ASP A 15 -13.88 1.62 20.76
C ASP A 15 -12.99 2.25 19.67
N ARG A 16 -11.67 2.26 19.92
CA ARG A 16 -10.67 2.69 18.94
C ARG A 16 -10.38 1.55 17.97
N ILE A 17 -10.92 1.63 16.75
CA ILE A 17 -10.86 0.56 15.74
C ILE A 17 -9.89 0.82 14.58
N ALA A 18 -9.31 2.02 14.53
CA ALA A 18 -8.33 2.44 13.54
C ALA A 18 -7.60 3.70 14.02
N GLN A 19 -6.63 4.16 13.24
CA GLN A 19 -5.90 5.39 13.46
C GLN A 19 -5.79 6.17 12.14
N LEU A 20 -5.80 7.49 12.23
CA LEU A 20 -5.58 8.38 11.09
C LEU A 20 -4.07 8.62 10.93
N ILE A 21 -3.58 8.51 9.71
CA ILE A 21 -2.23 8.96 9.33
C ILE A 21 -2.39 10.02 8.23
N CYS A 22 -1.78 11.19 8.45
CA CYS A 22 -1.77 12.26 7.45
C CYS A 22 -0.54 12.12 6.56
N GLU A 23 -0.68 11.43 5.44
CA GLU A 23 0.41 11.23 4.49
C GLU A 23 0.52 12.37 3.48
N LYS A 24 1.75 12.73 3.12
CA LYS A 24 2.02 13.69 2.04
C LYS A 24 1.98 12.96 0.71
N ILE A 25 1.11 13.40 -0.19
CA ILE A 25 0.99 12.85 -1.55
C ILE A 25 1.27 13.91 -2.60
N MET A 26 1.54 13.47 -3.83
CA MET A 26 1.70 14.33 -5.00
C MET A 26 0.87 13.80 -6.17
N TYR A 27 0.33 14.73 -6.98
CA TYR A 27 -0.39 14.43 -8.21
C TYR A 27 0.44 14.92 -9.40
N PRO A 28 1.38 14.11 -9.91
CA PRO A 28 2.18 14.51 -11.07
C PRO A 28 1.36 14.47 -12.35
N GLU A 29 1.75 15.28 -13.32
CA GLU A 29 1.29 15.12 -14.69
C GLU A 29 1.91 13.86 -15.30
N THR A 30 1.08 13.07 -16.00
CA THR A 30 1.56 11.87 -16.68
C THR A 30 2.17 12.24 -18.03
N LYS A 31 3.32 11.65 -18.36
CA LYS A 31 4.00 11.85 -19.63
C LYS A 31 4.27 10.50 -20.29
N GLU A 32 3.67 10.29 -21.46
CA GLU A 32 3.91 9.11 -22.27
C GLU A 32 5.34 9.14 -22.86
N VAL A 33 6.05 8.01 -22.76
CA VAL A 33 7.40 7.83 -23.31
C VAL A 33 7.55 6.42 -23.85
N LYS A 34 8.38 6.26 -24.89
CA LYS A 34 8.63 4.95 -25.51
C LYS A 34 9.44 3.99 -24.61
N LYS A 35 10.33 4.52 -23.77
CA LYS A 35 11.21 3.74 -22.89
C LYS A 35 11.66 4.58 -21.70
N LEU A 36 11.75 3.96 -20.52
CA LEU A 36 12.32 4.54 -19.30
C LEU A 36 13.84 4.30 -19.22
N SER A 37 14.54 5.04 -18.38
CA SER A 37 15.95 4.76 -18.06
C SER A 37 16.11 3.43 -17.34
N THR A 38 17.24 2.75 -17.56
CA THR A 38 17.57 1.51 -16.86
C THR A 38 18.02 1.81 -15.43
N THR A 39 17.71 0.91 -14.50
CA THR A 39 18.15 0.96 -13.09
C THR A 39 18.74 -0.39 -12.69
N GLU A 40 19.55 -0.44 -11.63
CA GLU A 40 20.11 -1.70 -11.10
C GLU A 40 19.01 -2.68 -10.64
N ARG A 41 17.87 -2.16 -10.16
CA ARG A 41 16.69 -2.95 -9.80
C ARG A 41 16.02 -3.53 -11.05
N GLY A 42 15.83 -2.72 -12.10
CA GLY A 42 15.12 -3.13 -13.30
C GLY A 42 13.72 -3.68 -13.01
N GLU A 43 13.38 -4.80 -13.63
CA GLU A 43 12.05 -5.47 -13.54
C GLU A 43 11.92 -6.43 -12.35
N LYS A 44 12.95 -6.53 -11.49
CA LYS A 44 12.95 -7.40 -10.31
C LYS A 44 11.80 -7.04 -9.37
N ALA A 45 11.01 -8.02 -8.92
CA ALA A 45 9.87 -7.84 -8.01
C ALA A 45 9.58 -9.14 -7.22
N PHE A 46 8.58 -9.13 -6.33
CA PHE A 46 8.09 -10.32 -5.61
C PHE A 46 9.17 -11.07 -4.80
N GLY A 47 9.89 -10.36 -3.93
CA GLY A 47 10.96 -10.99 -3.14
C GLY A 47 12.21 -11.32 -3.95
N SER A 48 12.42 -10.64 -5.09
CA SER A 48 13.60 -10.78 -5.98
C SER A 48 14.97 -10.50 -5.35
N THR A 49 15.01 -10.12 -4.09
CA THR A 49 16.23 -9.97 -3.29
C THR A 49 16.50 -11.19 -2.40
N ASP A 50 15.70 -12.25 -2.54
CA ASP A 50 15.62 -13.43 -1.68
C ASP A 50 15.41 -13.06 -0.19
N ILE A 51 15.43 -14.05 0.71
CA ILE A 51 15.49 -13.87 2.18
C ILE A 51 16.89 -13.47 2.60
#